data_AF-A0A844M553-F1
#
_entry.id   AF-A0A844M553-F1
#
_cell.length_a   1.000
_cell.length_b   1.000
_cell.length_c   1.000
_cell.angle_alpha   90.00
_cell.angle_beta   90.00
_cell.angle_gamma   90.00
#
_symmetry.space_group_name_H-M   'P 1'
#
loop_
_entity.id
_entity.type
_entity.pdbx_description
1 polymer ?
#
loop_
_entity_poly.entity_id
_entity_poly.type
_entity_poly.pdbx_seq_one_letter_code
_entity_poly.pdbx_strand_id
1 'polypeptide(L)'
;MSHSAIMDRLIATRSVKQGIFRCLKAGVNPEFPEQGTPQGGVVSPLLANIALNGIEDIHQTKGKIDGKRCMVSQCVRYADDMVIILKPKDDAQLILDKISKFLADRGMKVSEKKTKLTATTDGFDFLGWHFKVQSNGKFRCVPSTDNFKKFRQKVKAVVNNSNYGAKAKAEKLAPIVRGWRNYHRYCKMDGSRFSLYHIETRALKVFNKEAKQTRHSSKKLLDKAFPKVPYSENKHVNVKGNKSPFDGDTTYWSQRNSKLYDGETSAALKRQDHTCAACGLKFLTDERVHLHHIDRNHANWKKTNLIAVHESCHDYLHMSKSAS
;
A
#
# COMPACT_ATOMS: atom_id res chain seq x y z
N MET A 1 -23.85 -12.06 -5.67
CA MET A 1 -23.06 -12.16 -6.92
C MET A 1 -23.53 -13.38 -7.69
N SER A 2 -23.82 -13.24 -8.98
CA SER A 2 -24.17 -14.39 -9.82
C SER A 2 -22.91 -15.12 -10.29
N HIS A 3 -22.84 -16.43 -10.05
CA HIS A 3 -21.69 -17.27 -10.42
C HIS A 3 -21.52 -17.39 -11.94
N SER A 4 -22.61 -17.38 -12.72
CA SER A 4 -22.57 -17.41 -14.19
C SER A 4 -21.95 -16.14 -14.77
N ALA A 5 -22.35 -14.97 -14.25
CA ALA A 5 -21.89 -13.67 -14.73
C ALA A 5 -20.37 -13.44 -14.56
N ILE A 6 -19.73 -14.13 -13.60
CA ILE A 6 -18.28 -14.10 -13.39
C ILE A 6 -17.58 -15.04 -14.40
N MET A 7 -18.14 -16.22 -14.64
CA MET A 7 -17.56 -17.23 -15.55
C MET A 7 -17.56 -16.80 -17.00
N ASP A 8 -18.59 -16.07 -17.42
CA ASP A 8 -18.69 -15.54 -18.78
C ASP A 8 -17.60 -14.49 -19.06
N ARG A 9 -17.27 -13.68 -18.05
CA ARG A 9 -16.26 -12.61 -18.16
C ARG A 9 -14.84 -13.06 -17.88
N LEU A 10 -14.65 -14.23 -17.27
CA LEU A 10 -13.31 -14.77 -17.02
C LEU A 10 -12.65 -15.12 -18.36
N ILE A 11 -11.50 -14.50 -18.67
CA ILE A 11 -10.67 -14.88 -19.81
C ILE A 11 -9.74 -16.00 -19.35
N ALA A 12 -10.19 -17.25 -19.47
CA ALA A 12 -9.43 -18.42 -19.09
C ALA A 12 -9.84 -19.64 -19.92
N THR A 13 -8.97 -20.66 -19.99
CA THR A 13 -9.27 -21.92 -20.65
C THR A 13 -10.44 -22.65 -19.97
N ARG A 14 -11.13 -23.50 -20.73
CA ARG A 14 -12.32 -24.24 -20.25
C ARG A 14 -12.05 -25.04 -18.98
N SER A 15 -10.88 -25.68 -18.89
CA SER A 15 -10.45 -26.47 -17.71
C SER A 15 -10.34 -25.60 -16.46
N VAL A 16 -9.73 -24.41 -16.58
CA VAL A 16 -9.59 -23.46 -15.45
C VAL A 16 -10.94 -22.89 -15.05
N LYS A 17 -11.79 -22.52 -16.01
CA LYS A 17 -13.18 -22.08 -15.74
C LYS A 17 -13.96 -23.13 -14.95
N GLN A 18 -13.88 -24.40 -15.34
CA GLN A 18 -14.55 -25.49 -14.64
C GLN A 18 -14.00 -25.70 -13.23
N GLY A 19 -12.67 -25.61 -13.03
CA GLY A 19 -12.05 -25.68 -11.71
C GLY A 19 -12.57 -24.57 -10.79
N ILE A 20 -12.51 -23.31 -11.23
CA ILE A 20 -12.98 -22.17 -10.43
C ILE A 20 -14.49 -22.25 -10.17
N PHE A 21 -15.29 -22.67 -11.17
CA PHE A 21 -16.73 -22.87 -10.99
C PHE A 21 -17.05 -23.93 -9.93
N ARG A 22 -16.30 -25.04 -9.92
CA ARG A 22 -16.44 -26.08 -8.88
C ARG A 22 -16.05 -25.55 -7.50
N CYS A 23 -14.95 -24.79 -7.39
CA CYS A 23 -14.55 -24.16 -6.13
C CYS A 23 -15.63 -23.20 -5.60
N LEU A 24 -16.20 -22.38 -6.48
CA LEU A 24 -17.28 -21.45 -6.11
C LEU A 24 -18.58 -22.17 -5.73
N LYS A 25 -18.97 -23.22 -6.48
CA LYS A 25 -20.18 -24.01 -6.21
C LYS A 25 -20.08 -24.82 -4.92
N ALA A 26 -18.88 -25.30 -4.58
CA ALA A 26 -18.66 -26.06 -3.38
C ALA A 26 -18.71 -25.19 -2.11
N GLY A 27 -18.60 -23.86 -2.23
CA GLY A 27 -18.48 -22.96 -1.07
C GLY A 27 -17.21 -23.21 -0.25
N VAL A 28 -16.29 -24.03 -0.76
CA VAL A 28 -15.10 -24.52 -0.06
C VAL A 28 -14.05 -23.42 -0.12
N ASN A 29 -13.67 -22.90 1.05
CA ASN A 29 -12.37 -22.27 1.25
C ASN A 29 -11.33 -23.39 1.06
N PRO A 30 -10.48 -23.39 0.02
CA PRO A 30 -9.39 -24.34 -0.05
C PRO A 30 -8.39 -23.98 1.05
N GLU A 31 -8.51 -24.63 2.20
CA GLU A 31 -7.47 -24.64 3.22
C GLU A 31 -6.31 -25.51 2.72
N PHE A 32 -5.13 -24.94 2.70
CA PHE A 32 -3.90 -25.70 2.93
C PHE A 32 -3.16 -25.00 4.08
N PRO A 33 -3.22 -25.52 5.33
CA PRO A 33 -2.31 -25.10 6.38
C PRO A 33 -0.96 -25.80 6.15
N GLU A 34 0.19 -25.14 6.36
CA GLU A 34 0.84 -25.19 7.68
C GLU A 34 1.36 -23.86 8.24
N GLN A 35 1.26 -22.71 7.56
CA GLN A 35 1.63 -21.42 8.17
C GLN A 35 0.97 -20.19 7.50
N GLY A 36 0.09 -19.50 8.24
CA GLY A 36 -0.49 -18.20 7.86
C GLY A 36 -2.02 -18.21 7.72
N THR A 37 -2.70 -17.25 8.34
CA THR A 37 -4.15 -17.23 8.67
C THR A 37 -5.13 -17.41 7.49
N PRO A 38 -6.27 -18.10 7.71
CA PRO A 38 -7.34 -18.27 6.72
C PRO A 38 -8.13 -16.97 6.55
N GLN A 39 -7.83 -16.20 5.50
CA GLN A 39 -8.62 -15.02 5.12
C GLN A 39 -9.08 -15.12 3.67
N GLY A 40 -10.12 -15.93 3.43
CA GLY A 40 -10.78 -16.06 2.13
C GLY A 40 -9.91 -16.74 1.07
N GLY A 41 -10.54 -17.50 0.16
CA GLY A 41 -9.80 -18.08 -0.96
C GLY A 41 -9.02 -17.01 -1.71
N VAL A 42 -7.73 -17.24 -1.96
CA VAL A 42 -6.78 -16.34 -2.67
C VAL A 42 -7.36 -15.77 -3.98
N VAL A 43 -8.31 -16.48 -4.57
CA VAL A 43 -8.98 -16.15 -5.83
C VAL A 43 -10.13 -15.14 -5.65
N SER A 44 -10.67 -14.96 -4.45
CA SER A 44 -11.83 -14.08 -4.20
C SER A 44 -11.58 -12.61 -4.55
N PRO A 45 -10.45 -11.97 -4.17
CA PRO A 45 -10.15 -10.60 -4.57
C PRO A 45 -10.02 -10.44 -6.08
N LEU A 46 -9.47 -11.46 -6.76
CA LEU A 46 -9.36 -11.46 -8.23
C LEU A 46 -10.74 -11.53 -8.88
N LEU A 47 -11.62 -12.42 -8.40
CA LEU A 47 -12.98 -12.56 -8.93
C LEU A 47 -13.82 -11.31 -8.68
N ALA A 48 -13.64 -10.63 -7.54
CA ALA A 48 -14.29 -9.35 -7.26
C ALA A 48 -13.85 -8.28 -8.27
N ASN A 49 -12.55 -8.21 -8.58
CA ASN A 49 -12.03 -7.30 -9.60
C ASN A 49 -12.56 -7.62 -11.00
N ILE A 50 -12.68 -8.90 -11.37
CA ILE A 50 -13.26 -9.33 -12.65
C ILE A 50 -14.75 -8.98 -12.71
N ALA A 51 -15.49 -9.21 -11.63
CA ALA A 51 -16.91 -8.89 -11.56
C ALA A 51 -17.15 -7.38 -11.73
N LEU A 52 -16.33 -6.55 -11.08
CA LEU A 52 -16.43 -5.09 -11.14
C LEU A 52 -15.75 -4.47 -12.36
N ASN A 53 -15.09 -5.26 -13.22
CA ASN A 53 -14.42 -4.75 -14.40
C ASN A 53 -15.43 -4.07 -15.37
N GLY A 54 -15.05 -2.91 -15.88
CA GLY A 54 -15.88 -2.05 -16.74
C GLY A 54 -16.80 -1.07 -16.01
N ILE A 55 -16.83 -1.07 -14.68
CA ILE A 55 -17.64 -0.09 -13.92
C ILE A 55 -17.12 1.34 -14.09
N GLU A 56 -15.81 1.47 -14.30
CA GLU A 56 -15.11 2.73 -14.51
C GLU A 56 -15.52 3.39 -15.83
N ASP A 57 -15.99 2.61 -16.81
CA ASP A 57 -16.39 3.09 -18.13
C ASP A 57 -17.78 3.74 -18.15
N ILE A 58 -18.57 3.58 -17.07
CA ILE A 58 -19.92 4.14 -16.96
C ILE A 58 -19.89 5.67 -16.99
N HIS A 59 -18.84 6.28 -16.44
CA HIS A 59 -18.67 7.73 -16.40
C HIS A 59 -17.29 8.14 -16.94
N GLN A 60 -17.25 8.29 -18.26
CA GLN A 60 -16.10 8.83 -18.97
C GLN A 60 -16.39 10.26 -19.46
N THR A 61 -15.38 11.11 -19.40
CA THR A 61 -15.47 12.46 -19.97
C THR A 61 -14.27 12.75 -20.86
N LYS A 62 -14.43 13.66 -21.82
CA LYS A 62 -13.30 14.13 -22.64
C LYS A 62 -12.27 14.82 -21.74
N GLY A 63 -11.03 14.35 -21.80
CA GLY A 63 -9.90 14.91 -21.04
C GLY A 63 -8.60 14.77 -21.82
N LYS A 64 -7.47 14.95 -21.12
CA LYS A 64 -6.14 14.74 -21.67
C LYS A 64 -5.34 13.82 -20.75
N ILE A 65 -4.71 12.79 -21.31
CA ILE A 65 -3.71 11.94 -20.64
C ILE A 65 -2.41 12.12 -21.42
N ASP A 66 -1.31 12.45 -20.73
CA ASP A 66 0.01 12.67 -21.33
C ASP A 66 -0.01 13.59 -22.57
N GLY A 67 -0.83 14.65 -22.52
CA GLY A 67 -0.99 15.65 -23.59
C GLY A 67 -1.93 15.25 -24.73
N LYS A 68 -2.35 13.98 -24.84
CA LYS A 68 -3.27 13.50 -25.87
C LYS A 68 -4.72 13.58 -25.42
N ARG A 69 -5.62 14.02 -26.31
CA ARG A 69 -7.07 14.01 -26.04
C ARG A 69 -7.57 12.56 -26.03
N CYS A 70 -8.21 12.15 -24.95
CA CYS A 70 -8.82 10.83 -24.83
C CYS A 70 -10.03 10.90 -23.88
N MET A 71 -10.81 9.82 -23.85
CA MET A 71 -11.81 9.64 -22.80
C MET A 71 -11.08 9.30 -21.50
N VAL A 72 -11.42 10.02 -20.44
CA VAL A 72 -10.85 9.85 -19.10
C VAL A 72 -11.97 9.39 -18.19
N SER A 73 -11.82 8.17 -17.65
CA SER A 73 -12.66 7.68 -16.57
C SER A 73 -12.59 8.65 -15.39
N GLN A 74 -13.75 9.08 -14.90
CA GLN A 74 -13.86 9.90 -13.70
C GLN A 74 -14.11 9.04 -12.46
N CYS A 75 -13.88 7.73 -12.56
CA CYS A 75 -13.98 6.79 -11.47
C CYS A 75 -12.58 6.39 -10.99
N VAL A 76 -12.36 6.51 -9.68
CA VAL A 76 -11.20 5.95 -9.00
C VAL A 76 -11.70 4.77 -8.18
N ARG A 77 -11.26 3.56 -8.54
CA ARG A 77 -11.65 2.33 -7.86
C ARG A 77 -10.45 1.69 -7.17
N TYR A 78 -10.70 1.17 -5.97
CA TYR A 78 -9.79 0.31 -5.24
C TYR A 78 -10.58 -0.85 -4.66
N ALA A 79 -10.39 -2.04 -5.25
CA ALA A 79 -11.23 -3.21 -4.96
C ALA A 79 -12.74 -2.89 -5.09
N ASP A 80 -13.47 -2.92 -3.97
CA ASP A 80 -14.89 -2.61 -3.84
C ASP A 80 -15.18 -1.12 -3.55
N ASP A 81 -14.21 -0.39 -2.99
CA ASP A 81 -14.35 1.04 -2.71
C ASP A 81 -14.13 1.86 -3.99
N MET A 82 -15.06 2.75 -4.31
CA MET A 82 -14.99 3.59 -5.51
C MET A 82 -15.39 5.03 -5.23
N VAL A 83 -14.75 5.96 -5.92
CA VAL A 83 -15.05 7.39 -5.91
C VAL A 83 -15.33 7.82 -7.34
N ILE A 84 -16.45 8.50 -7.55
CA ILE A 84 -16.83 9.02 -8.86
C ILE A 84 -16.85 10.54 -8.77
N ILE A 85 -16.06 11.18 -9.62
CA ILE A 85 -15.94 12.63 -9.66
C ILE A 85 -16.97 13.15 -10.66
N LEU A 86 -17.93 13.94 -10.16
CA LEU A 86 -18.96 14.57 -10.97
C LEU A 86 -18.52 15.97 -11.40
N LYS A 87 -18.77 16.32 -12.66
CA LYS A 87 -18.63 17.70 -13.15
C LYS A 87 -19.91 18.49 -12.89
N PRO A 88 -19.87 19.84 -12.94
CA PRO A 88 -21.04 20.68 -12.66
C PRO A 88 -22.29 20.43 -13.52
N LYS A 89 -22.15 19.77 -14.68
CA LYS A 89 -23.25 19.44 -15.59
C LYS A 89 -23.72 17.99 -15.49
N ASP A 90 -23.07 17.19 -14.63
CA ASP A 90 -23.38 15.77 -14.50
C ASP A 90 -24.52 15.57 -13.50
N ASP A 91 -25.46 14.70 -13.87
CA ASP A 91 -26.55 14.29 -12.99
C ASP A 91 -26.10 13.09 -12.13
N ALA A 92 -25.98 13.33 -10.83
CA ALA A 92 -25.59 12.33 -9.85
C ALA A 92 -26.55 11.14 -9.81
N GLN A 93 -27.86 11.38 -9.95
CA GLN A 93 -28.88 10.36 -9.84
C GLN A 93 -28.84 9.43 -11.05
N LEU A 94 -28.71 10.00 -12.25
CA LEU A 94 -28.60 9.23 -13.49
C LEU A 94 -27.35 8.33 -13.50
N ILE A 95 -26.23 8.81 -12.94
CA ILE A 95 -25.01 8.01 -12.81
C ILE A 95 -25.20 6.89 -11.78
N LEU A 96 -25.82 7.20 -10.64
CA LEU A 96 -26.15 6.19 -9.63
C LEU A 96 -27.06 5.09 -10.19
N ASP A 97 -28.06 5.45 -10.99
CA ASP A 97 -28.97 4.50 -11.64
C ASP A 97 -28.24 3.59 -12.63
N LYS A 98 -27.32 4.15 -13.43
CA LYS A 98 -26.47 3.36 -14.35
C LYS A 98 -25.58 2.37 -13.59
N ILE A 99 -24.98 2.78 -12.49
CA ILE A 99 -24.18 1.90 -11.63
C ILE A 99 -25.05 0.82 -11.01
N SER A 100 -26.25 1.18 -10.56
CA SER A 100 -27.19 0.24 -9.96
C SER A 100 -27.63 -0.83 -10.96
N LYS A 101 -27.93 -0.44 -12.21
CA LYS A 101 -28.20 -1.38 -13.31
C LYS A 101 -27.00 -2.29 -13.59
N PHE A 102 -25.80 -1.71 -13.70
CA PHE A 102 -24.57 -2.46 -13.94
C PHE A 102 -24.28 -3.50 -12.85
N LEU A 103 -24.52 -3.16 -11.58
CA LEU A 103 -24.36 -4.08 -10.45
C LEU A 103 -25.49 -5.12 -10.39
N ALA A 104 -26.72 -4.73 -10.72
CA ALA A 104 -27.87 -5.64 -10.79
C ALA A 104 -27.65 -6.76 -11.81
N ASP A 105 -27.10 -6.45 -12.99
CA ASP A 105 -26.73 -7.45 -14.01
C ASP A 105 -25.71 -8.49 -13.51
N ARG A 106 -24.99 -8.15 -12.44
CA ARG A 106 -23.97 -9.01 -11.80
C ARG A 106 -24.47 -9.65 -10.50
N GLY A 107 -25.75 -9.44 -10.16
CA GLY A 107 -26.35 -9.93 -8.92
C GLY A 107 -25.76 -9.27 -7.68
N MET A 108 -25.44 -7.98 -7.76
CA MET A 108 -24.96 -7.14 -6.67
C MET A 108 -25.89 -5.94 -6.48
N LYS A 109 -25.94 -5.40 -5.26
CA LYS A 109 -26.70 -4.19 -4.93
C LYS A 109 -25.76 -3.13 -4.38
N VAL A 110 -26.03 -1.87 -4.70
CA VAL A 110 -25.35 -0.73 -4.08
C VAL A 110 -25.74 -0.68 -2.60
N SER A 111 -24.76 -0.42 -1.73
CA SER A 111 -25.05 -0.15 -0.32
C SER A 111 -25.42 1.32 -0.15
N GLU A 112 -26.71 1.64 -0.16
CA GLU A 112 -27.21 3.02 0.00
C GLU A 112 -26.63 3.72 1.23
N LYS A 113 -26.41 2.98 2.32
CA LYS A 113 -25.81 3.50 3.56
C LYS A 113 -24.35 3.96 3.39
N LYS A 114 -23.61 3.36 2.45
CA LYS A 114 -22.21 3.71 2.16
C LYS A 114 -22.08 4.78 1.08
N THR A 115 -23.07 4.88 0.19
CA THR A 115 -23.06 5.87 -0.89
C THR A 115 -23.37 7.25 -0.31
N LYS A 116 -22.45 8.19 -0.47
CA LYS A 116 -22.61 9.56 -0.02
C LYS A 116 -22.26 10.52 -1.15
N LEU A 117 -23.20 11.41 -1.49
CA LEU A 117 -22.93 12.57 -2.33
C LEU A 117 -22.35 13.67 -1.44
N THR A 118 -21.13 14.11 -1.73
CA THR A 118 -20.49 15.22 -1.00
C THR A 118 -19.88 16.21 -1.96
N ALA A 119 -19.92 17.48 -1.59
CA ALA A 119 -19.17 18.50 -2.29
C ALA A 119 -17.67 18.30 -2.03
N THR A 120 -16.84 18.57 -3.04
CA THR A 120 -15.38 18.52 -2.90
C THR A 120 -14.84 19.52 -1.86
N THR A 121 -15.61 20.55 -1.54
CA THR A 121 -15.31 21.56 -0.50
C THR A 121 -15.51 21.04 0.92
N ASP A 122 -16.48 20.15 1.13
CA ASP A 122 -16.74 19.53 2.43
C ASP A 122 -15.73 18.41 2.69
N GLY A 123 -15.34 17.75 1.60
CA GLY A 123 -14.35 16.68 1.59
C GLY A 123 -14.95 15.30 1.81
N PHE A 124 -14.15 14.28 1.56
CA PHE A 124 -14.55 12.88 1.70
C PHE A 124 -13.37 12.01 2.16
N ASP A 125 -13.70 10.90 2.80
CA ASP A 125 -12.71 9.91 3.23
C ASP A 125 -12.61 8.77 2.21
N PHE A 126 -11.41 8.40 1.80
CA PHE A 126 -11.14 7.28 0.90
C PHE A 126 -9.78 6.66 1.24
N LEU A 127 -9.74 5.33 1.39
CA LEU A 127 -8.52 4.55 1.73
C LEU A 127 -7.74 5.05 2.96
N GLY A 128 -8.43 5.66 3.92
CA GLY A 128 -7.81 6.21 5.13
C GLY A 128 -7.19 7.60 4.96
N TRP A 129 -7.47 8.26 3.84
CA TRP A 129 -7.17 9.67 3.61
C TRP A 129 -8.45 10.49 3.53
N HIS A 130 -8.38 11.73 3.99
CA HIS A 130 -9.40 12.75 3.86
C HIS A 130 -8.97 13.73 2.77
N PHE A 131 -9.79 13.81 1.72
CA PHE A 131 -9.57 14.67 0.57
C PHE A 131 -10.49 15.88 0.64
N LYS A 132 -9.94 17.08 0.45
CA LYS A 132 -10.70 18.33 0.47
C LYS A 132 -10.10 19.36 -0.49
N VAL A 133 -10.96 20.02 -1.26
CA VAL A 133 -10.61 21.22 -2.00
C VAL A 133 -10.91 22.43 -1.11
N GLN A 134 -9.89 23.22 -0.83
CA GLN A 134 -10.06 24.45 -0.06
C GLN A 134 -10.76 25.53 -0.90
N SER A 135 -11.32 26.54 -0.23
CA SER A 135 -11.98 27.69 -0.88
C SER A 135 -11.06 28.45 -1.85
N ASN A 136 -9.75 28.35 -1.67
CA ASN A 136 -8.73 28.92 -2.56
C ASN A 136 -8.39 28.02 -3.78
N GLY A 137 -9.17 26.95 -4.00
CA GLY A 137 -8.95 25.98 -5.08
C GLY A 137 -7.82 24.98 -4.84
N LYS A 138 -7.08 25.06 -3.72
CA LYS A 138 -5.99 24.12 -3.44
C LYS A 138 -6.53 22.78 -2.95
N PHE A 139 -6.07 21.70 -3.58
CA PHE A 139 -6.33 20.33 -3.15
C PHE A 139 -5.48 19.97 -1.93
N ARG A 140 -6.13 19.43 -0.89
CA ARG A 140 -5.47 18.90 0.30
C ARG A 140 -5.85 17.44 0.51
N CYS A 141 -4.84 16.65 0.81
CA CYS A 141 -4.97 15.27 1.27
C CYS A 141 -4.31 15.15 2.64
N VAL A 142 -5.07 14.75 3.65
CA VAL A 142 -4.58 14.50 5.02
C VAL A 142 -5.00 13.09 5.45
N PRO A 143 -4.29 12.44 6.40
CA PRO A 143 -4.81 11.20 7.00
C PRO A 143 -6.20 11.40 7.60
N SER A 144 -7.11 10.44 7.40
CA SER A 144 -8.46 10.53 7.96
C SER A 144 -8.44 10.45 9.49
N THR A 145 -9.45 11.02 10.13
CA THR A 145 -9.57 11.05 11.60
C THR A 145 -9.63 9.64 12.19
N ASP A 146 -10.36 8.74 11.54
CA ASP A 146 -10.49 7.35 11.96
C ASP A 146 -9.20 6.56 11.78
N ASN A 147 -8.46 6.78 10.68
CA ASN A 147 -7.15 6.18 10.48
C ASN A 147 -6.19 6.61 11.61
N PHE A 148 -6.12 7.91 11.88
CA PHE A 148 -5.27 8.45 12.95
C PHE A 148 -5.69 7.91 14.33
N LYS A 149 -7.00 7.77 14.60
CA LYS A 149 -7.51 7.18 15.85
C LYS A 149 -7.08 5.73 16.01
N LYS A 150 -7.20 4.91 14.96
CA LYS A 150 -6.74 3.51 14.95
C LYS A 150 -5.22 3.43 15.16
N PHE A 151 -4.44 4.27 14.48
CA PHE A 151 -3.00 4.36 14.67
C PHE A 151 -2.64 4.71 16.12
N ARG A 152 -3.26 5.77 16.68
CA ARG A 152 -3.06 6.19 18.07
C ARG A 152 -3.40 5.10 19.07
N GLN A 153 -4.48 4.33 18.83
CA GLN A 153 -4.86 3.21 19.68
C GLN A 153 -3.79 2.10 19.67
N LYS A 154 -3.26 1.73 18.49
CA LYS A 154 -2.16 0.75 18.38
C LYS A 154 -0.92 1.20 19.14
N VAL A 155 -0.50 2.46 18.95
CA VAL A 155 0.66 3.01 19.67
C VAL A 155 0.41 3.04 21.18
N LYS A 156 -0.77 3.49 21.61
CA LYS A 156 -1.15 3.53 23.03
C LYS A 156 -1.12 2.13 23.66
N ALA A 157 -1.59 1.10 22.95
CA ALA A 157 -1.57 -0.28 23.43
C ALA A 157 -0.14 -0.77 23.68
N VAL A 158 0.81 -0.47 22.78
CA VAL A 158 2.22 -0.84 22.97
C VAL A 158 2.88 -0.06 24.11
N VAL A 159 2.64 1.26 24.18
CA VAL A 159 3.22 2.12 25.23
C VAL A 159 2.73 1.75 26.62
N ASN A 160 1.44 1.45 26.77
CA ASN A 160 0.81 1.15 28.05
C ASN A 160 0.95 -0.32 28.49
N ASN A 161 1.48 -1.21 27.65
CA ASN A 161 1.68 -2.60 28.04
C ASN A 161 2.74 -2.70 29.14
N SER A 162 2.37 -3.25 30.30
CA SER A 162 3.24 -3.45 31.46
C SER A 162 4.30 -4.54 31.25
N ASN A 163 4.04 -5.50 30.35
CA ASN A 163 4.89 -6.65 30.12
C ASN A 163 6.13 -6.33 29.26
N TYR A 164 6.22 -5.10 28.73
CA TYR A 164 7.33 -4.68 27.88
C TYR A 164 8.19 -3.61 28.58
N GLY A 165 9.51 -3.83 28.62
CA GLY A 165 10.49 -2.80 28.95
C GLY A 165 10.64 -1.75 27.83
N ALA A 166 11.33 -0.64 28.12
CA ALA A 166 11.49 0.49 27.20
C ALA A 166 12.12 0.09 25.85
N LYS A 167 13.12 -0.79 25.87
CA LYS A 167 13.78 -1.29 24.65
C LYS A 167 12.81 -2.09 23.76
N ALA A 168 12.08 -3.03 24.35
CA ALA A 168 11.09 -3.84 23.63
C ALA A 168 9.94 -2.99 23.07
N LYS A 169 9.48 -1.98 23.84
CA LYS A 169 8.50 -1.00 23.36
C LYS A 169 9.02 -0.23 22.16
N ALA A 170 10.27 0.25 22.20
CA ALA A 170 10.86 0.99 21.09
C ALA A 170 10.94 0.14 19.81
N GLU A 171 11.34 -1.12 19.93
CA GLU A 171 11.44 -2.06 18.80
C GLU A 171 10.07 -2.41 18.19
N LYS A 172 9.02 -2.52 19.02
CA LYS A 172 7.65 -2.74 18.52
C LYS A 172 7.01 -1.48 17.93
N LEU A 173 7.34 -0.29 18.46
CA LEU A 173 6.79 0.99 17.97
C LEU A 173 7.39 1.41 16.64
N ALA A 174 8.70 1.21 16.45
CA ALA A 174 9.43 1.63 15.25
C ALA A 174 8.77 1.19 13.93
N PRO A 175 8.42 -0.09 13.69
CA PRO A 175 7.78 -0.50 12.44
C PRO A 175 6.37 0.06 12.28
N ILE A 176 5.60 0.20 13.36
CA ILE A 176 4.23 0.75 13.33
C ILE A 176 4.28 2.22 12.90
N VAL A 177 5.15 3.02 13.53
CA VAL A 177 5.29 4.45 13.22
C VAL A 177 5.87 4.65 11.83
N ARG A 178 6.90 3.87 11.46
CA ARG A 178 7.50 3.92 10.13
C ARG A 178 6.49 3.58 9.04
N GLY A 179 5.75 2.48 9.19
CA GLY A 179 4.75 2.05 8.22
C GLY A 179 3.66 3.10 8.03
N TRP A 180 3.15 3.67 9.14
CA TRP A 180 2.15 4.73 9.08
C TRP A 180 2.66 6.00 8.39
N ARG A 181 3.87 6.47 8.74
CA ARG A 181 4.48 7.63 8.08
C ARG A 181 4.76 7.39 6.60
N ASN A 182 5.20 6.18 6.22
CA ASN A 182 5.43 5.81 4.82
C ASN A 182 4.13 5.79 4.02
N TYR A 183 3.05 5.22 4.58
CA TYR A 183 1.73 5.18 3.93
C TYR A 183 1.18 6.59 3.69
N HIS A 184 1.42 7.52 4.61
CA HIS A 184 0.98 8.92 4.51
C HIS A 184 2.05 9.89 3.98
N ARG A 185 3.16 9.40 3.39
CA ARG A 185 4.30 10.25 3.00
C ARG A 185 3.99 11.30 1.93
N TYR A 186 2.92 11.09 1.14
CA TYR A 186 2.48 12.02 0.10
C TYR A 186 1.35 12.94 0.56
N CYS A 187 0.89 12.77 1.80
CA CYS A 187 -0.14 13.61 2.40
C CYS A 187 0.50 14.83 3.07
N LYS A 188 -0.36 15.81 3.35
CA LYS A 188 -0.02 16.96 4.15
C LYS A 188 0.08 16.56 5.63
N MET A 189 1.31 16.52 6.14
CA MET A 189 1.66 16.04 7.49
C MET A 189 2.12 17.17 8.44
N ASP A 190 1.97 18.44 8.03
CA ASP A 190 2.42 19.63 8.79
C ASP A 190 1.47 20.02 9.95
N GLY A 191 0.32 19.38 10.06
CA GLY A 191 -0.65 19.67 11.12
C GLY A 191 -0.19 19.23 12.52
N SER A 192 -0.58 19.98 13.54
CA SER A 192 -0.27 19.68 14.97
C SER A 192 -0.65 18.25 15.38
N ARG A 193 -1.74 17.70 14.82
CA ARG A 193 -2.19 16.32 15.04
C ARG A 193 -1.17 15.28 14.58
N PHE A 194 -0.45 15.56 13.49
CA PHE A 194 0.49 14.63 12.84
C PHE A 194 1.93 14.80 13.34
N SER A 195 2.21 15.82 14.15
CA SER A 195 3.49 16.01 14.83
C SER A 195 3.85 14.84 15.76
N LEU A 196 2.86 14.07 16.22
CA LEU A 196 2.98 13.00 17.22
C LEU A 196 3.55 13.46 18.58
N TYR A 197 3.72 14.77 18.80
CA TYR A 197 4.38 15.34 19.97
C TYR A 197 3.83 14.80 21.30
N HIS A 198 2.50 14.76 21.46
CA HIS A 198 1.88 14.25 22.69
C HIS A 198 2.12 12.75 22.92
N ILE A 199 2.20 11.98 21.83
CA ILE A 199 2.45 10.54 21.89
C ILE A 199 3.92 10.28 22.24
N GLU A 200 4.83 11.02 21.61
CA GLU A 200 6.27 10.98 21.91
C GLU A 200 6.55 11.38 23.36
N THR A 201 5.94 12.47 23.82
CA THR A 201 6.05 12.93 25.22
C THR A 201 5.56 11.87 26.21
N ARG A 202 4.44 11.19 25.89
CA ARG A 202 3.93 10.11 26.75
C ARG A 202 4.86 8.90 26.75
N ALA A 203 5.38 8.50 25.59
CA ALA A 203 6.33 7.39 25.48
C ALA A 203 7.60 7.68 26.27
N LEU A 204 8.14 8.90 26.16
CA LEU A 204 9.32 9.34 26.92
C LEU A 204 9.08 9.28 28.43
N LYS A 205 7.91 9.74 28.91
CA LYS A 205 7.54 9.62 30.33
C LYS A 205 7.48 8.17 30.80
N VAL A 206 7.03 7.23 29.96
CA VAL A 206 7.01 5.80 30.28
C VAL A 206 8.41 5.22 30.30
N PHE A 207 9.27 5.58 29.35
CA PHE A 207 10.66 5.11 29.31
C PHE A 207 11.47 5.60 30.51
N ASN A 208 11.26 6.85 30.94
CA ASN A 208 11.92 7.42 32.12
C ASN A 208 11.46 6.82 33.46
N LYS A 209 10.34 6.09 33.51
CA LYS A 209 9.92 5.39 34.74
C LYS A 209 10.73 4.12 35.00
N GLU A 210 11.44 3.62 34.00
CA GLU A 210 12.27 2.43 34.16
C GLU A 210 13.62 2.83 34.79
N ALA A 211 13.89 2.37 36.01
CA ALA A 211 15.07 2.75 36.80
C ALA A 211 16.41 2.49 36.09
N LYS A 212 16.43 1.53 35.14
CA LYS A 212 17.61 1.18 34.32
C LYS A 212 17.90 2.20 33.21
N GLN A 213 17.03 3.17 32.97
CA GLN A 213 17.15 4.14 31.88
C GLN A 213 17.54 5.52 32.40
N THR A 214 18.53 6.14 31.76
CA THR A 214 18.85 7.55 31.96
C THR A 214 18.03 8.41 31.00
N ARG A 215 17.94 9.72 31.25
CA ARG A 215 17.26 10.65 30.35
C ARG A 215 17.82 10.60 28.92
N HIS A 216 19.13 10.35 28.78
CA HIS A 216 19.79 10.21 27.48
C HIS A 216 19.41 8.89 26.80
N SER A 217 19.47 7.75 27.51
CA SER A 217 19.12 6.45 26.91
C SER A 217 17.65 6.39 26.49
N SER A 218 16.74 6.93 27.30
CA SER A 218 15.32 7.06 26.96
C SER A 218 15.09 7.91 25.70
N LYS A 219 15.87 8.98 25.51
CA LYS A 219 15.79 9.81 24.29
C LYS A 219 16.25 9.03 23.05
N LYS A 220 17.36 8.29 23.13
CA LYS A 220 17.81 7.41 22.03
C LYS A 220 16.76 6.34 21.68
N LEU A 221 16.12 5.75 22.69
CA LEU A 221 15.03 4.78 22.48
C LEU A 221 13.79 5.43 21.85
N LEU A 222 13.47 6.67 22.23
CA LEU A 222 12.39 7.45 21.62
C LEU A 222 12.67 7.73 20.14
N ASP A 223 13.88 8.18 19.81
CA ASP A 223 14.28 8.45 18.43
C ASP A 223 14.24 7.18 17.56
N LYS A 224 14.58 6.02 18.15
CA LYS A 224 14.43 4.70 17.50
C LYS A 224 12.95 4.33 17.30
N ALA A 225 12.10 4.59 18.30
CA ALA A 225 10.67 4.27 18.28
C ALA A 225 9.86 5.14 17.31
N PHE A 226 10.27 6.41 17.14
CA PHE A 226 9.61 7.40 16.29
C PHE A 226 10.55 7.88 15.18
N PRO A 227 10.88 7.03 14.19
CA PRO A 227 11.78 7.42 13.12
C PRO A 227 11.19 8.58 12.31
N LYS A 228 12.03 9.56 12.00
CA LYS A 228 11.70 10.62 11.05
C LYS A 228 11.66 10.02 9.65
N VAL A 229 10.57 10.27 8.94
CA VAL A 229 10.39 9.87 7.54
C VAL A 229 10.15 11.15 6.74
N PRO A 230 10.90 11.39 5.65
CA PRO A 230 10.66 12.53 4.80
C PRO A 230 9.31 12.40 4.09
N TYR A 231 8.54 13.48 4.07
CA TYR A 231 7.25 13.54 3.39
C TYR A 231 7.28 14.63 2.32
N SER A 232 6.45 14.47 1.29
CA SER A 232 6.36 15.37 0.16
C SER A 232 4.93 15.44 -0.34
N GLU A 233 4.23 16.51 -0.03
CA GLU A 233 2.83 16.71 -0.40
C GLU A 233 2.64 16.66 -1.92
N ASN A 234 1.72 15.81 -2.40
CA ASN A 234 1.33 15.67 -3.81
C ASN A 234 2.48 15.36 -4.80
N LYS A 235 3.63 14.88 -4.33
CA LYS A 235 4.78 14.52 -5.20
C LYS A 235 4.84 13.03 -5.55
N HIS A 236 3.70 12.33 -5.48
CA HIS A 236 3.66 10.94 -5.95
C HIS A 236 3.85 10.91 -7.47
N VAL A 237 4.77 10.07 -7.94
CA VAL A 237 5.00 9.90 -9.38
C VAL A 237 4.00 8.87 -9.88
N ASN A 238 2.98 9.29 -10.64
CA ASN A 238 1.97 8.37 -11.18
C ASN A 238 2.59 7.31 -12.10
N VAL A 239 1.95 6.15 -12.23
CA VAL A 239 2.33 5.18 -13.25
C VAL A 239 1.86 5.67 -14.61
N LYS A 240 2.64 5.41 -15.67
CA LYS A 240 2.27 5.82 -17.04
C LYS A 240 1.01 5.08 -17.45
N GLY A 241 0.09 5.75 -18.15
CA GLY A 241 -1.30 5.31 -18.27
C GLY A 241 -1.52 3.91 -18.86
N ASN A 242 -0.67 3.46 -19.78
CA ASN A 242 -0.76 2.15 -20.42
C ASN A 242 0.21 1.10 -19.85
N LYS A 243 0.88 1.39 -18.73
CA LYS A 243 1.85 0.47 -18.12
C LYS A 243 1.15 -0.46 -17.13
N SER A 244 1.47 -1.74 -17.24
CA SER A 244 1.01 -2.80 -16.32
C SER A 244 2.22 -3.60 -15.85
N PRO A 245 2.32 -4.05 -14.59
CA PRO A 245 3.40 -4.95 -14.16
C PRO A 245 3.56 -6.20 -15.04
N PHE A 246 2.51 -6.57 -15.76
CA PHE A 246 2.45 -7.70 -16.68
C PHE A 246 2.64 -7.33 -18.16
N ASP A 247 3.02 -6.08 -18.48
CA ASP A 247 3.26 -5.61 -19.86
C ASP A 247 4.64 -5.99 -20.42
N GLY A 248 5.49 -6.64 -19.61
CA GLY A 248 6.84 -7.04 -19.99
C GLY A 248 7.90 -5.92 -19.90
N ASP A 249 7.54 -4.68 -19.52
CA ASP A 249 8.49 -3.58 -19.31
C ASP A 249 9.14 -3.68 -17.92
N THR A 250 9.96 -4.73 -17.77
CA THR A 250 10.72 -5.00 -16.55
C THR A 250 11.62 -3.82 -16.16
N THR A 251 12.09 -3.02 -17.13
CA THR A 251 12.94 -1.87 -16.85
C THR A 251 12.18 -0.74 -16.16
N TYR A 252 11.01 -0.36 -16.69
CA TYR A 252 10.16 0.66 -16.06
C TYR A 252 9.76 0.28 -14.64
N TRP A 253 9.32 -0.97 -14.46
CA TRP A 253 8.85 -1.46 -13.17
C TRP A 253 9.98 -1.63 -12.16
N SER A 254 11.14 -2.16 -12.58
CA SER A 254 12.31 -2.29 -11.71
C SER A 254 12.83 -0.92 -11.23
N GLN A 255 12.94 0.05 -12.13
CA GLN A 255 13.28 1.44 -11.78
C GLN A 255 12.27 2.06 -10.81
N ARG A 256 10.98 1.78 -10.98
CA ARG A 256 9.92 2.29 -10.10
C ARG A 256 9.96 1.64 -8.71
N ASN A 257 10.16 0.33 -8.63
CA ASN A 257 10.26 -0.39 -7.35
C ASN A 257 11.50 0.01 -6.57
N SER A 258 12.60 0.33 -7.25
CA SER A 258 13.81 0.82 -6.61
C SER A 258 13.61 2.10 -5.79
N LYS A 259 12.61 2.92 -6.15
CA LYS A 259 12.22 4.14 -5.42
C LYS A 259 11.40 3.84 -4.17
N LEU A 260 10.89 2.61 -4.02
CA LEU A 260 10.23 2.15 -2.80
C LEU A 260 11.25 1.75 -1.73
N TYR A 261 12.49 1.44 -2.14
CA TYR A 261 13.61 1.21 -1.24
C TYR A 261 14.22 2.57 -0.86
N ASP A 262 14.38 2.81 0.45
CA ASP A 262 15.05 3.98 1.00
C ASP A 262 16.48 3.62 1.46
N GLY A 263 17.39 4.61 1.49
CA GLY A 263 18.73 4.46 2.05
C GLY A 263 19.69 3.61 1.19
N GLU A 264 20.41 2.69 1.83
CA GLU A 264 21.50 1.92 1.21
C GLU A 264 21.01 0.97 0.10
N THR A 265 19.81 0.40 0.24
CA THR A 265 19.23 -0.49 -0.77
C THR A 265 18.94 0.26 -2.08
N SER A 266 18.43 1.49 -1.99
CA SER A 266 18.23 2.35 -3.16
C SER A 266 19.54 2.69 -3.85
N ALA A 267 20.59 2.97 -3.06
CA ALA A 267 21.91 3.30 -3.58
C ALA A 267 22.55 2.10 -4.31
N ALA A 268 22.47 0.90 -3.74
CA ALA A 268 22.94 -0.33 -4.37
C ALA A 268 22.18 -0.64 -5.67
N LEU A 269 20.85 -0.52 -5.67
CA LEU A 269 20.02 -0.74 -6.86
C LEU A 269 20.36 0.21 -8.00
N LYS A 270 20.53 1.51 -7.73
CA LYS A 270 20.91 2.50 -8.75
C LYS A 270 22.31 2.24 -9.31
N ARG A 271 23.26 1.84 -8.44
CA ARG A 271 24.65 1.53 -8.84
C ARG A 271 24.73 0.30 -9.74
N GLN A 272 23.80 -0.64 -9.59
CA GLN A 272 23.74 -1.88 -10.35
C GLN A 272 22.76 -1.83 -11.54
N ASP A 273 22.29 -0.64 -11.95
CA ASP A 273 21.23 -0.49 -12.97
C ASP A 273 20.03 -1.42 -12.76
N HIS A 274 19.64 -1.60 -11.49
CA HIS A 274 18.52 -2.46 -11.09
C HIS A 274 18.68 -3.94 -11.50
N THR A 275 19.93 -4.41 -11.64
CA THR A 275 20.26 -5.82 -11.85
C THR A 275 20.77 -6.46 -10.56
N CYS A 276 20.47 -7.74 -10.39
CA CYS A 276 20.98 -8.57 -9.32
C CYS A 276 22.47 -8.83 -9.54
N ALA A 277 23.30 -8.54 -8.53
CA ALA A 277 24.75 -8.76 -8.64
C ALA A 277 25.15 -10.24 -8.74
N ALA A 278 24.26 -11.17 -8.36
CA ALA A 278 24.54 -12.60 -8.38
C ALA A 278 24.14 -13.28 -9.70
N CYS A 279 22.92 -13.00 -10.21
CA CYS A 279 22.40 -13.67 -11.41
C CYS A 279 22.29 -12.75 -12.65
N GLY A 280 22.55 -11.45 -12.52
CA GLY A 280 22.45 -10.48 -13.62
C GLY A 280 21.02 -10.12 -14.07
N LEU A 281 19.99 -10.79 -13.55
CA LEU A 281 18.60 -10.51 -13.87
C LEU A 281 18.11 -9.22 -13.20
N LYS A 282 17.16 -8.54 -13.85
CA LYS A 282 16.51 -7.34 -13.27
C LYS A 282 15.50 -7.74 -12.19
N PHE A 283 15.44 -6.94 -11.14
CA PHE A 283 14.48 -7.14 -10.05
C PHE A 283 13.04 -6.91 -10.54
N LEU A 284 12.17 -7.90 -10.32
CA LEU A 284 10.73 -7.82 -10.62
C LEU A 284 9.93 -7.14 -9.48
N THR A 285 8.63 -6.94 -9.71
CA THR A 285 7.71 -6.22 -8.79
C THR A 285 7.41 -6.90 -7.48
N ASP A 286 7.50 -8.21 -7.45
CA ASP A 286 7.13 -9.08 -6.34
C ASP A 286 8.34 -9.68 -5.63
N GLU A 287 9.54 -9.49 -6.17
CA GLU A 287 10.77 -10.03 -5.60
C GLU A 287 11.33 -9.12 -4.49
N ARG A 288 11.70 -9.73 -3.36
CA ARG A 288 12.38 -9.04 -2.27
C ARG A 288 13.84 -8.81 -2.63
N VAL A 289 14.27 -7.55 -2.52
CA VAL A 289 15.67 -7.17 -2.68
C VAL A 289 16.38 -7.25 -1.34
N HIS A 290 17.42 -8.07 -1.26
CA HIS A 290 18.30 -8.16 -0.10
C HIS A 290 19.62 -7.42 -0.37
N LEU A 291 20.19 -6.84 0.69
CA LEU A 291 21.53 -6.27 0.66
C LEU A 291 22.54 -7.29 1.15
N HIS A 292 23.56 -7.56 0.35
CA HIS A 292 24.68 -8.42 0.71
C HIS A 292 25.94 -7.58 0.93
N HIS A 293 26.71 -7.92 1.98
CA HIS A 293 28.01 -7.31 2.25
C HIS A 293 29.10 -8.11 1.52
N ILE A 294 29.81 -7.49 0.58
CA ILE A 294 30.87 -8.14 -0.21
C ILE A 294 31.96 -8.70 0.71
N ASP A 295 32.38 -7.92 1.72
CA ASP A 295 33.40 -8.30 2.70
C ASP A 295 32.88 -9.18 3.84
N ARG A 296 31.57 -9.49 3.87
CA ARG A 296 30.87 -10.26 4.93
C ARG A 296 30.93 -9.65 6.33
N ASN A 297 31.47 -8.45 6.45
CA ASN A 297 31.46 -7.71 7.70
C ASN A 297 30.14 -6.95 7.80
N HIS A 298 29.21 -7.51 8.56
CA HIS A 298 27.89 -6.93 8.83
C HIS A 298 27.93 -5.58 9.57
N ALA A 299 29.12 -5.15 10.03
CA ALA A 299 29.35 -3.83 10.58
C ALA A 299 29.85 -2.81 9.54
N ASN A 300 30.26 -3.24 8.33
CA ASN A 300 30.79 -2.36 7.28
C ASN A 300 29.71 -1.93 6.29
N TRP A 301 28.95 -0.92 6.67
CA TRP A 301 27.86 -0.33 5.86
C TRP A 301 28.35 0.68 4.80
N LYS A 302 29.61 0.60 4.35
CA LYS A 302 30.08 1.42 3.23
C LYS A 302 29.29 1.08 1.97
N LYS A 303 28.83 2.09 1.24
CA LYS A 303 28.05 1.94 -0.01
C LYS A 303 28.71 1.07 -1.08
N THR A 304 30.03 1.06 -1.13
CA THR A 304 30.81 0.24 -2.07
C THR A 304 30.82 -1.24 -1.68
N ASN A 305 30.58 -1.55 -0.42
CA ASN A 305 30.57 -2.90 0.13
C ASN A 305 29.18 -3.57 0.06
N LEU A 306 28.13 -2.81 -0.25
CA LEU A 306 26.75 -3.29 -0.24
C LEU A 306 26.25 -3.52 -1.66
N ILE A 307 25.91 -4.76 -2.00
CA ILE A 307 25.30 -5.14 -3.30
C ILE A 307 23.86 -5.58 -3.12
N ALA A 308 23.01 -5.27 -4.10
CA ALA A 308 21.63 -5.73 -4.12
C ALA A 308 21.54 -7.09 -4.84
N VAL A 309 20.86 -8.04 -4.20
CA VAL A 309 20.64 -9.41 -4.71
C VAL A 309 19.20 -9.86 -4.46
N HIS A 310 18.70 -10.84 -5.23
CA HIS A 310 17.39 -11.44 -4.93
C HIS A 310 17.47 -12.19 -3.60
N GLU A 311 16.34 -12.34 -2.90
CA GLU A 311 16.26 -13.18 -1.69
C GLU A 311 16.79 -14.60 -1.96
N SER A 312 16.35 -15.25 -3.03
CA SER A 312 16.85 -16.56 -3.44
C SER A 312 18.36 -16.56 -3.71
N CYS A 313 18.87 -15.59 -4.48
CA CYS A 313 20.30 -15.46 -4.75
C CYS A 313 21.11 -15.18 -3.47
N HIS A 314 20.56 -14.42 -2.54
CA HIS A 314 21.18 -14.13 -1.25
C HIS A 314 21.35 -15.42 -0.44
N ASP A 315 20.32 -16.27 -0.42
CA ASP A 315 20.38 -17.56 0.26
C ASP A 315 21.41 -18.49 -0.39
N TYR A 316 21.45 -18.57 -1.73
CA TYR A 316 22.49 -19.32 -2.44
C TYR A 316 23.92 -18.84 -2.14
N LEU A 317 24.14 -17.53 -1.98
CA LEU A 317 25.45 -16.96 -1.62
C LEU A 317 25.90 -17.37 -0.20
N HIS A 318 24.96 -17.60 0.71
CA HIS A 318 25.24 -18.08 2.06
C HIS A 318 25.32 -19.61 2.14
N MET A 319 24.55 -20.33 1.33
CA MET A 319 24.55 -21.80 1.28
C MET A 319 25.78 -22.38 0.57
N SER A 320 26.24 -21.76 -0.52
CA SER A 320 27.36 -22.28 -1.34
C SER A 320 28.71 -22.34 -0.63
N LYS A 321 28.83 -21.79 0.58
CA LYS A 321 30.10 -21.71 1.33
C LYS A 321 30.04 -22.26 2.76
N SER A 322 28.93 -22.86 3.16
CA SER A 322 28.90 -23.76 4.33
C SER A 322 29.35 -25.20 3.98
N ALA A 323 29.61 -25.46 2.69
CA ALA A 323 30.10 -26.74 2.17
C ALA A 323 31.58 -26.71 1.72
N SER A 324 32.34 -25.68 2.11
CA SER A 324 33.76 -25.49 1.75
C SER A 324 34.63 -25.31 2.96
#